data_AF-A0A803LS68-F1
#
_entry.id   AF-A0A803LS68-F1
#
_cell.length_a   1.000
_cell.length_b   1.000
_cell.length_c   1.000
_cell.angle_alpha   90.00
_cell.angle_beta   90.00
_cell.angle_gamma   90.00
#
_symmetry.space_group_name_H-M   'P 1'
#
loop_
_entity.id
_entity.type
_entity.pdbx_description
1 polymer ?
#
loop_
_entity_poly.entity_id
_entity_poly.type
_entity_poly.pdbx_seq_one_letter_code
_entity_poly.pdbx_strand_id
1 'polypeptide(L)'
;MNGCSSKQGEHKSSSGDIDDLEKTEEGRLIGQKAAKEATKKLGKNIQIDYSSTVSEISNIEQIRSNNLQQIVEMKEKEVALKQQEIEHQIIYADVSKMNPLQRKMHEKNLQAIAKKYGWNVGD
;
A
#
# COMPACT_ATOMS: atom_id res chain seq x y z
N MET A 1 5.96 50.44 62.30
CA MET A 1 5.09 49.26 62.44
C MET A 1 5.97 48.03 62.47
N ASN A 2 5.72 47.17 63.48
CA ASN A 2 6.07 45.75 63.68
C ASN A 2 6.68 45.02 62.46
N GLY A 3 7.64 44.10 62.55
CA GLY A 3 8.22 43.35 63.67
C GLY A 3 8.88 42.06 63.12
N CYS A 4 9.63 41.36 63.98
CA CYS A 4 10.05 39.93 63.89
C CYS A 4 10.96 39.48 62.72
N SER A 5 11.94 38.58 62.88
CA SER A 5 12.62 37.98 64.04
C SER A 5 13.79 37.13 63.52
N SER A 6 14.95 37.23 64.19
CA SER A 6 15.98 36.20 64.48
C SER A 6 16.69 35.45 63.31
N LYS A 7 18.02 35.60 63.10
CA LYS A 7 19.19 35.03 63.85
C LYS A 7 19.20 33.49 63.78
N GLN A 8 20.28 32.73 63.60
CA GLN A 8 21.74 32.88 63.70
C GLN A 8 22.34 31.51 63.26
N GLY A 9 23.63 31.42 62.91
CA GLY A 9 24.31 30.12 62.86
C GLY A 9 25.47 30.04 61.88
N GLU A 10 26.58 30.67 62.22
CA GLU A 10 27.86 30.57 61.50
C GLU A 10 28.59 29.23 61.76
N HIS A 11 29.28 28.76 60.71
CA HIS A 11 30.54 28.02 60.63
C HIS A 11 30.87 26.87 61.61
N LYS A 12 31.24 25.70 61.05
CA LYS A 12 32.62 25.16 61.09
C LYS A 12 32.78 23.83 60.32
N SER A 13 33.92 23.72 59.63
CA SER A 13 34.46 22.52 58.99
C SER A 13 34.90 21.46 60.01
N SER A 14 34.82 20.18 59.65
CA SER A 14 35.74 19.16 60.19
C SER A 14 35.82 17.96 59.27
N SER A 15 37.05 17.61 58.89
CA SER A 15 37.45 16.36 58.24
C SER A 15 37.13 15.16 59.11
N GLY A 16 36.98 14.00 58.49
CA GLY A 16 36.99 12.71 59.20
C GLY A 16 36.56 11.56 58.30
N ASP A 17 37.57 10.90 57.74
CA ASP A 17 37.70 9.45 57.62
C ASP A 17 36.76 8.70 56.66
N ILE A 18 37.30 8.50 55.45
CA ILE A 18 36.89 7.50 54.47
C ILE A 18 37.42 6.16 54.99
N ASP A 19 36.59 5.38 55.65
CA ASP A 19 36.83 3.93 55.80
C ASP A 19 35.48 3.25 56.00
N ASP A 20 34.97 2.66 54.90
CA ASP A 20 34.16 1.43 54.86
C ASP A 20 33.62 1.21 53.43
N LEU A 21 34.50 1.41 52.43
CA LEU A 21 34.24 1.06 51.03
C LEU A 21 34.66 -0.39 50.74
N GLU A 22 34.28 -1.34 51.61
CA GLU A 22 34.59 -2.77 51.43
C GLU A 22 33.33 -3.63 51.21
N LYS A 23 32.28 -3.06 50.60
CA LYS A 23 31.10 -3.85 50.21
C LYS A 23 30.41 -3.44 48.91
N THR A 24 31.11 -2.76 48.02
CA THR A 24 30.49 -2.15 46.82
C THR A 24 31.28 -2.28 45.53
N GLU A 25 32.37 -3.07 45.48
CA GLU A 25 33.09 -3.29 44.22
C GLU A 25 32.54 -4.52 43.46
N GLU A 26 32.13 -5.59 44.14
CA GLU A 26 31.65 -6.82 43.48
C GLU A 26 30.28 -6.65 42.80
N GLY A 27 29.34 -5.93 43.43
CA GLY A 27 28.02 -5.66 42.83
C GLY A 27 28.08 -4.75 41.60
N ARG A 28 29.05 -3.82 41.57
CA ARG A 28 29.21 -2.83 40.50
C ARG A 28 29.75 -3.45 39.20
N LEU A 29 30.57 -4.49 39.34
CA LEU A 29 31.12 -5.25 38.20
C LEU A 29 30.10 -6.21 37.59
N ILE A 30 29.22 -6.82 38.38
CA ILE A 30 28.18 -7.74 37.89
C ILE A 30 27.21 -7.03 36.95
N GLY A 31 26.73 -5.84 37.32
CA GLY A 31 25.85 -5.04 36.47
C GLY A 31 26.53 -4.60 35.16
N GLN A 32 27.81 -4.22 35.23
CA GLN A 32 28.57 -3.81 34.05
C GLN A 32 28.89 -4.99 33.11
N LYS A 33 29.16 -6.17 33.67
CA LYS A 33 29.41 -7.40 32.90
C LYS A 33 28.13 -7.92 32.25
N ALA A 34 27.00 -7.88 32.97
CA ALA A 34 25.67 -8.19 32.43
C ALA A 34 25.25 -7.21 31.32
N ALA A 35 25.52 -5.91 31.47
CA ALA A 35 25.26 -4.90 30.44
C ALA A 35 26.16 -5.08 29.19
N LYS A 36 27.43 -5.46 29.39
CA LYS A 36 28.36 -5.79 28.30
C LYS A 36 27.97 -7.08 27.58
N GLU A 37 27.45 -8.10 28.28
CA GLU A 37 26.94 -9.33 27.66
C GLU A 37 25.61 -9.11 26.92
N ALA A 38 24.72 -8.27 27.47
CA ALA A 38 23.47 -7.90 26.82
C ALA A 38 23.70 -7.14 25.51
N THR A 39 24.67 -6.21 25.48
CA THR A 39 25.05 -5.48 24.26
C THR A 39 25.77 -6.38 23.24
N LYS A 40 26.51 -7.40 23.68
CA LYS A 40 27.14 -8.40 22.79
C LYS A 40 26.11 -9.25 22.02
N LYS A 41 24.93 -9.52 22.62
CA LYS A 41 23.81 -10.23 21.97
C LYS A 41 23.01 -9.34 21.00
N LEU A 42 23.12 -8.01 21.13
CA LEU A 42 22.49 -7.02 20.26
C LEU A 42 23.35 -6.68 19.03
N GLY A 43 24.43 -7.43 18.78
CA GLY A 43 25.26 -7.34 17.58
C GLY A 43 24.96 -8.42 16.53
N LYS A 44 23.77 -9.05 16.56
CA LYS A 44 23.35 -9.95 15.49
C LYS A 44 23.11 -9.12 14.24
N ASN A 45 24.11 -9.12 13.37
CA ASN A 45 24.06 -8.63 12.01
C ASN A 45 22.86 -9.29 11.32
N ILE A 46 21.74 -8.58 11.18
CA ILE A 46 20.63 -9.02 10.33
C ILE A 46 21.14 -8.81 8.91
N GLN A 47 21.76 -9.85 8.34
CA GLN A 47 22.01 -9.89 6.90
C GLN A 47 20.66 -10.02 6.22
N ILE A 48 20.09 -8.87 5.83
CA ILE A 48 18.97 -8.83 4.91
C ILE A 48 19.56 -9.20 3.54
N ASP A 49 19.15 -10.34 3.01
CA ASP A 49 19.49 -10.72 1.64
C ASP A 49 18.73 -9.80 0.68
N TYR A 50 19.37 -8.67 0.38
CA TYR A 50 18.87 -7.66 -0.54
C TYR A 50 18.59 -8.24 -1.93
N SER A 51 19.30 -9.30 -2.34
CA SER A 51 19.08 -9.93 -3.64
C SER A 51 17.76 -10.71 -3.68
N SER A 52 17.43 -11.44 -2.60
CA SER A 52 16.14 -12.12 -2.47
C SER A 52 14.99 -11.10 -2.42
N THR A 53 15.12 -10.06 -1.59
CA THR A 53 14.09 -9.03 -1.44
C THR A 53 13.84 -8.26 -2.75
N VAL A 54 14.89 -7.90 -3.49
CA VAL A 54 14.75 -7.23 -4.79
C VAL A 54 14.09 -8.13 -5.83
N SER A 55 14.41 -9.44 -5.84
CA SER A 55 13.79 -10.41 -6.75
C SER A 55 12.31 -10.61 -6.45
N GLU A 56 11.93 -10.66 -5.17
CA GLU A 56 10.53 -10.76 -4.74
C GLU A 56 9.73 -9.52 -5.13
N ILE A 57 10.27 -8.32 -4.91
CA ILE A 57 9.63 -7.06 -5.33
C ILE A 57 9.47 -7.00 -6.85
N SER A 58 10.50 -7.40 -7.61
CA SER A 58 10.44 -7.46 -9.07
C SER A 58 9.33 -8.40 -9.56
N ASN A 59 9.20 -9.58 -8.94
CA ASN A 59 8.13 -10.52 -9.27
C ASN A 59 6.75 -9.97 -8.94
N ILE A 60 6.59 -9.28 -7.81
CA ILE A 60 5.32 -8.64 -7.42
C ILE A 60 4.92 -7.57 -8.44
N GLU A 61 5.84 -6.70 -8.86
CA GLU A 61 5.55 -5.66 -9.85
C GLU A 61 5.28 -6.24 -11.24
N GLN A 62 5.96 -7.33 -11.61
CA GLN A 62 5.66 -8.04 -12.85
C GLN A 62 4.26 -8.67 -12.83
N ILE A 63 3.86 -9.32 -11.73
CA ILE A 63 2.51 -9.86 -11.55
C ILE A 63 1.47 -8.73 -11.62
N ARG A 64 1.74 -7.60 -10.95
CA ARG A 64 0.86 -6.42 -10.98
C ARG A 64 0.70 -5.89 -12.40
N SER A 65 1.79 -5.74 -13.15
CA SER A 65 1.78 -5.29 -14.54
C SER A 65 0.97 -6.25 -15.42
N ASN A 66 1.20 -7.56 -15.29
CA ASN A 66 0.46 -8.58 -16.04
C ASN A 66 -1.04 -8.56 -15.71
N ASN A 67 -1.41 -8.38 -14.44
CA ASN A 67 -2.80 -8.29 -14.03
C ASN A 67 -3.48 -7.03 -14.58
N LEU A 68 -2.79 -5.88 -14.55
CA LEU A 68 -3.30 -4.64 -15.15
C LEU A 68 -3.51 -4.80 -16.65
N GLN A 69 -2.56 -5.42 -17.35
CA GLN A 69 -2.67 -5.69 -18.78
C GLN A 69 -3.88 -6.59 -19.09
N GLN A 70 -4.06 -7.68 -18.34
CA GLN A 70 -5.23 -8.55 -18.48
C GLN A 70 -6.54 -7.82 -18.21
N ILE A 71 -6.59 -6.92 -17.22
CA ILE A 71 -7.78 -6.11 -16.95
C ILE A 71 -8.11 -5.20 -18.15
N VAL A 72 -7.11 -4.58 -18.77
CA VAL A 72 -7.31 -3.74 -19.97
C VAL A 72 -7.87 -4.58 -21.10
N GLU A 73 -7.26 -5.72 -21.40
CA GLU A 73 -7.72 -6.62 -22.46
C GLU A 73 -9.14 -7.15 -22.22
N MET A 74 -9.50 -7.47 -20.97
CA MET A 74 -10.86 -7.88 -20.61
C MET A 74 -11.86 -6.75 -20.82
N LYS A 75 -11.51 -5.50 -20.47
CA LYS A 75 -12.38 -4.33 -20.68
C LYS A 75 -12.58 -4.03 -22.16
N GLU A 76 -11.53 -4.15 -22.97
CA GLU A 76 -11.64 -3.98 -24.43
C GLU A 76 -12.57 -5.03 -25.04
N LYS A 77 -12.43 -6.30 -24.62
CA LYS A 77 -13.34 -7.37 -25.03
C LYS A 77 -14.77 -7.13 -24.56
N GLU A 78 -14.97 -6.65 -23.34
CA GLU A 78 -16.29 -6.30 -22.82
C GLU A 78 -16.97 -5.22 -23.67
N VAL A 79 -16.24 -4.18 -24.06
CA VAL A 79 -16.77 -3.11 -24.93
C VAL A 79 -17.12 -3.66 -26.31
N ALA A 80 -16.25 -4.50 -26.89
CA ALA A 80 -16.51 -5.12 -28.19
C ALA A 80 -17.77 -6.01 -28.16
N LEU A 81 -17.93 -6.83 -27.12
CA LEU A 81 -19.11 -7.69 -26.94
C LEU A 81 -20.39 -6.87 -26.74
N LYS A 82 -20.35 -5.80 -25.94
CA LYS A 82 -21.50 -4.88 -25.79
C LYS A 82 -21.88 -4.23 -27.12
N GLN A 83 -20.90 -3.85 -27.93
CA GLN A 83 -21.14 -3.28 -29.25
C GLN A 83 -21.78 -4.31 -30.20
N GLN A 84 -21.28 -5.56 -30.21
CA GLN A 84 -21.89 -6.65 -30.99
C GLN A 84 -23.32 -6.97 -30.52
N GLU A 85 -23.57 -6.96 -29.22
CA GLU A 85 -24.90 -7.19 -28.66
C GLU A 85 -25.90 -6.12 -29.14
N ILE A 86 -25.51 -4.84 -29.15
CA ILE A 86 -26.34 -3.77 -29.70
C ILE A 86 -26.60 -3.99 -31.21
N GLU A 87 -25.60 -4.40 -31.97
CA GLU A 87 -25.74 -4.70 -33.40
C GLU A 87 -26.70 -5.87 -33.63
N HIS A 88 -26.61 -6.93 -32.83
CA HIS A 88 -27.55 -8.06 -32.89
C HIS A 88 -28.98 -7.64 -32.54
N GLN A 89 -29.16 -6.82 -31.50
CA GLN A 89 -30.48 -6.29 -31.15
C GLN A 89 -31.09 -5.48 -32.29
N ILE A 90 -30.28 -4.73 -33.05
CA ILE A 90 -30.72 -4.03 -34.24
C ILE A 90 -31.05 -5.03 -35.36
N ILE A 91 -30.23 -6.05 -35.61
CA ILE A 91 -30.51 -7.02 -36.70
C ILE A 91 -31.82 -7.78 -36.44
N TYR A 92 -32.09 -8.17 -35.19
CA TYR A 92 -33.22 -9.01 -34.81
C TYR A 92 -34.43 -8.24 -34.27
N ALA A 93 -34.45 -6.91 -34.35
CA ALA A 93 -35.57 -6.14 -33.80
C ALA A 93 -36.88 -6.40 -34.58
N ASP A 94 -37.98 -6.52 -33.85
CA ASP A 94 -39.32 -6.63 -34.43
C ASP A 94 -39.80 -5.27 -34.97
N VAL A 95 -39.60 -5.05 -36.27
CA VAL A 95 -39.99 -3.82 -36.97
C VAL A 95 -41.50 -3.57 -37.00
N SER A 96 -42.34 -4.60 -36.75
CA SER A 96 -43.80 -4.45 -36.78
C SER A 96 -44.32 -3.58 -35.63
N LYS A 97 -43.58 -3.51 -34.52
CA LYS A 97 -43.91 -2.72 -33.33
C LYS A 97 -43.40 -1.28 -33.41
N MET A 98 -42.66 -0.92 -34.46
CA MET A 98 -42.02 0.38 -34.59
C MET A 98 -42.90 1.39 -35.32
N ASN A 99 -42.95 2.61 -34.80
CA ASN A 99 -43.58 3.73 -35.51
C ASN A 99 -42.76 4.13 -36.77
N PRO A 100 -43.32 4.94 -37.69
CA PRO A 100 -42.64 5.28 -38.95
C PRO A 100 -41.26 5.93 -38.78
N LEU A 101 -41.08 6.78 -37.76
CA LEU A 101 -39.80 7.42 -37.48
C LEU A 101 -38.76 6.42 -36.99
N GLN A 102 -39.16 5.52 -36.08
CA GLN A 102 -38.31 4.45 -35.58
C GLN A 102 -37.88 3.50 -36.69
N ARG A 103 -38.79 3.11 -37.59
CA ARG A 103 -38.46 2.28 -38.77
C ARG A 103 -37.42 2.94 -39.66
N LYS A 104 -37.55 4.23 -39.94
CA LYS A 104 -36.57 4.98 -40.73
C LYS A 104 -35.18 5.03 -40.08
N MET A 105 -35.12 5.16 -38.75
CA MET A 105 -33.86 5.13 -38.01
C MET A 105 -33.26 3.73 -37.98
N HIS A 106 -34.09 2.71 -37.78
CA HIS A 106 -33.69 1.32 -37.78
C HIS A 106 -33.10 0.89 -39.13
N GLU A 107 -33.73 1.26 -40.24
CA GLU A 107 -33.23 0.99 -41.59
C GLU A 107 -31.85 1.63 -41.84
N LYS A 108 -31.64 2.88 -41.39
CA LYS A 108 -30.30 3.51 -41.45
C LYS A 108 -29.26 2.75 -40.65
N ASN A 109 -29.64 2.24 -39.47
CA ASN A 109 -28.73 1.45 -38.64
C ASN A 109 -28.38 0.11 -39.32
N LEU A 110 -29.36 -0.58 -39.93
CA LEU A 110 -29.13 -1.79 -40.70
C LEU A 110 -28.20 -1.54 -41.90
N GLN A 111 -28.38 -0.43 -42.63
CA GLN A 111 -27.47 -0.03 -43.71
C GLN A 111 -26.04 0.23 -43.22
N ALA A 112 -25.89 0.86 -42.05
CA ALA A 112 -24.58 1.10 -41.45
C ALA A 112 -23.89 -0.22 -41.05
N ILE A 113 -24.63 -1.16 -40.45
CA ILE A 113 -24.15 -2.50 -40.11
C ILE A 113 -23.76 -3.27 -41.38
N ALA A 114 -24.62 -3.25 -42.40
CA ALA A 114 -24.35 -3.91 -43.67
C ALA A 114 -23.07 -3.37 -44.32
N LYS A 115 -22.88 -2.04 -44.34
CA LYS A 115 -21.66 -1.41 -44.82
C LYS A 115 -20.42 -1.80 -44.01
N LYS A 116 -20.53 -1.88 -42.68
CA LYS A 116 -19.43 -2.29 -41.77
C LYS A 116 -18.94 -3.70 -42.09
N TYR A 117 -19.84 -4.62 -42.40
CA TYR A 117 -19.52 -6.03 -42.65
C TYR A 117 -19.45 -6.41 -44.14
N GLY A 118 -19.65 -5.47 -45.06
CA GLY A 118 -19.65 -5.73 -46.49
C GLY A 118 -20.84 -6.58 -46.97
N TRP A 119 -21.97 -6.55 -46.24
CA TRP A 119 -23.20 -7.25 -46.64
C TRP A 119 -23.94 -6.43 -47.70
N ASN A 120 -24.35 -7.08 -48.79
CA ASN A 120 -25.26 -6.49 -49.75
C ASN A 120 -26.69 -6.72 -49.27
N VAL A 121 -27.43 -5.64 -49.01
CA VAL A 121 -28.86 -5.70 -48.59
C VAL A 121 -29.78 -5.83 -49.80
N GLY A 122 -29.31 -6.44 -50.89
CA GLY A 122 -30.03 -6.55 -52.15
C GLY A 122 -29.61 -7.79 -52.91
N ASP A 123 -30.45 -8.82 -52.78
CA ASP A 123 -30.84 -9.79 -53.81
C ASP A 123 -32.34 -10.10 -53.58
#